data_AF-A0A349M742-F1
#
_entry.id   AF-A0A349M742-F1
#
_cell.length_a   1.000
_cell.length_b   1.000
_cell.length_c   1.000
_cell.angle_alpha   90.00
_cell.angle_beta   90.00
_cell.angle_gamma   90.00
#
_symmetry.space_group_name_H-M   'P 1'
#
loop_
_entity.id
_entity.type
_entity.pdbx_description
1 polymer ?
#
loop_
_entity_poly.entity_id
_entity_poly.type
_entity_poly.pdbx_seq_one_letter_code
_entity_poly.pdbx_strand_id
1 'polypeptide(L)'
;MYPPLSPILFQVGPFSLHWYGLIMVVAIVIAAWIASRYVTRHGQESNTIWDMLLWVLIPALIGERLYYVFIQSPRGPNGLGHYLANPIEIVEIWRGGLHIYGAFIFGGIALALYASWKKLPLLIFLDAVALALPLGQAIGRWANFINQELYGPPTTLPWGLRIDNTHRIPPYTDMTRYPESVRFQPLFLYESVANVLGFVLIFWIARRF
;
A
#
# COMPACT_ATOMS: atom_id res chain seq x y z
N MET A 1 -9.08 -7.15 -19.27
CA MET A 1 -7.68 -7.29 -18.78
C MET A 1 -7.57 -8.55 -17.93
N TYR A 2 -6.38 -9.16 -17.87
CA TYR A 2 -6.04 -10.28 -16.98
C TYR A 2 -4.53 -10.23 -16.73
N PRO A 3 -4.04 -10.44 -15.50
CA PRO A 3 -2.60 -10.42 -15.24
C PRO A 3 -1.89 -11.54 -16.02
N PRO A 4 -0.81 -11.25 -16.75
CA PRO A 4 -0.10 -12.24 -17.56
C PRO A 4 0.88 -13.10 -16.74
N LEU A 5 0.99 -12.84 -15.42
CA LEU A 5 2.01 -13.41 -14.54
C LEU A 5 1.35 -14.13 -13.36
N SER A 6 2.02 -15.19 -12.90
CA SER A 6 1.75 -15.76 -11.57
C SER A 6 2.09 -14.72 -10.49
N PRO A 7 1.38 -14.69 -9.34
CA PRO A 7 1.73 -13.79 -8.23
C PRO A 7 3.12 -14.08 -7.65
N ILE A 8 3.62 -15.31 -7.80
CA ILE A 8 4.95 -15.73 -7.38
C ILE A 8 5.95 -15.37 -8.48
N LEU A 9 6.94 -14.54 -8.12
CA LEU A 9 8.04 -14.14 -8.99
C LEU A 9 9.08 -15.27 -9.11
N PHE A 10 9.51 -15.83 -7.97
CA PHE A 10 10.32 -17.04 -7.91
C PHE A 10 10.15 -17.73 -6.56
N GLN A 11 10.45 -19.03 -6.52
CA GLN A 11 10.35 -19.84 -5.30
C GLN A 11 11.61 -20.68 -5.12
N VAL A 12 12.18 -20.65 -3.91
CA VAL A 12 13.30 -21.48 -3.49
C VAL A 12 12.90 -22.19 -2.19
N GLY A 13 12.52 -23.47 -2.30
CA GLY A 13 12.01 -24.25 -1.17
C GLY A 13 10.74 -23.62 -0.56
N PRO A 14 10.69 -23.40 0.78
CA PRO A 14 9.55 -22.78 1.43
C PRO A 14 9.46 -21.26 1.21
N PHE A 15 10.52 -20.63 0.68
CA PHE A 15 10.55 -19.19 0.45
C PHE A 15 10.02 -18.86 -0.94
N SER A 16 8.95 -18.07 -0.98
CA SER A 16 8.36 -17.55 -2.21
C SER A 16 8.47 -16.03 -2.22
N LEU A 17 9.13 -15.49 -3.24
CA LEU A 17 9.11 -14.06 -3.50
C LEU A 17 7.93 -13.74 -4.40
N HIS A 18 7.11 -12.79 -3.97
CA HIS A 18 5.92 -12.36 -4.70
C HIS A 18 6.21 -11.06 -5.46
N TRP A 19 5.61 -10.90 -6.64
CA TRP A 19 5.64 -9.63 -7.38
C TRP A 19 5.12 -8.47 -6.54
N TYR A 20 4.14 -8.74 -5.69
CA TYR A 20 3.58 -7.76 -4.77
C TYR A 20 4.68 -7.08 -3.93
N GLY A 21 5.52 -7.87 -3.26
CA GLY A 21 6.61 -7.34 -2.44
C GLY A 21 7.62 -6.53 -3.25
N LEU A 22 8.00 -7.04 -4.43
CA LEU A 22 8.94 -6.33 -5.30
C LEU A 22 8.38 -4.97 -5.77
N ILE A 23 7.12 -4.94 -6.22
CA ILE A 23 6.47 -3.70 -6.67
C ILE A 23 6.37 -2.69 -5.53
N MET A 24 6.06 -3.14 -4.31
CA MET A 24 6.02 -2.27 -3.13
C MET A 24 7.40 -1.68 -2.81
N VAL A 25 8.48 -2.47 -2.88
CA VAL A 25 9.85 -1.95 -2.69
C VAL A 25 10.18 -0.92 -3.77
N VAL A 26 9.87 -1.20 -5.03
CA VAL A 26 10.08 -0.26 -6.15
C VAL A 26 9.29 1.03 -5.93
N ALA A 27 8.02 0.94 -5.51
CA ALA A 27 7.19 2.09 -5.19
C ALA A 27 7.79 2.95 -4.06
N ILE A 28 8.29 2.32 -2.99
CA ILE A 28 8.94 3.00 -1.87
C ILE A 28 10.22 3.70 -2.34
N VAL A 29 11.07 3.02 -3.11
CA VAL A 29 12.33 3.59 -3.62
C VAL A 29 12.07 4.79 -4.53
N ILE A 30 11.09 4.70 -5.42
CA ILE A 30 10.72 5.82 -6.31
C ILE A 30 10.14 6.99 -5.50
N ALA A 31 9.25 6.72 -4.54
CA ALA A 31 8.70 7.76 -3.68
C ALA A 31 9.79 8.44 -2.83
N ALA A 32 10.69 7.66 -2.22
CA ALA A 32 11.82 8.17 -1.45
C ALA A 32 12.76 9.02 -2.31
N TRP A 33 13.04 8.58 -3.54
CA TRP A 33 13.84 9.35 -4.49
C TRP A 33 13.19 10.70 -4.80
N ILE A 34 11.89 10.74 -5.08
CA ILE A 34 11.17 12.00 -5.36
C ILE A 34 11.15 12.91 -4.13
N ALA A 35 10.86 12.37 -2.95
CA ALA A 35 10.88 13.12 -1.70
C ALA A 35 12.28 13.69 -1.41
N SER A 36 13.34 12.92 -1.68
CA SER A 36 14.73 13.36 -1.53
C SER A 36 15.05 14.56 -2.42
N ARG A 37 14.58 14.54 -3.68
CA ARG A 37 14.71 15.68 -4.60
C ARG A 37 13.93 16.90 -4.11
N TYR A 38 12.74 16.70 -3.55
CA TYR A 38 11.93 17.79 -3.01
C TYR A 38 12.63 18.47 -1.84
N VAL A 39 13.08 17.71 -0.83
CA VAL A 39 13.69 18.31 0.37
C VAL A 39 15.02 19.00 0.05
N THR A 40 15.79 18.50 -0.92
CA THR A 40 17.02 19.17 -1.40
C THR A 40 16.74 20.53 -2.03
N ARG A 41 15.63 20.68 -2.76
CA ARG A 41 15.24 21.99 -3.30
C ARG A 41 14.82 22.97 -2.21
N HIS A 42 14.52 22.48 -1.01
CA HIS A 42 14.17 23.25 0.18
C HIS A 42 15.31 23.31 1.21
N GLY A 43 16.56 23.13 0.75
CA GLY A 43 17.77 23.34 1.56
C GLY A 43 18.08 22.24 2.57
N GLN A 44 17.44 21.06 2.47
CA GLN A 44 17.70 19.91 3.33
C GLN A 44 18.57 18.86 2.64
N GLU A 45 19.30 18.06 3.41
CA GLU A 45 20.13 16.98 2.86
C GLU A 45 19.28 15.83 2.30
N SER A 46 19.57 15.43 1.06
CA SER A 46 18.89 14.33 0.36
C SER A 46 18.93 13.00 1.14
N ASN A 47 20.05 12.72 1.82
CA ASN A 47 20.25 11.47 2.55
C ASN A 47 19.31 11.34 3.74
N THR A 48 18.83 12.46 4.30
CA THR A 48 17.88 12.47 5.41
C THR A 48 16.62 11.64 5.14
N ILE A 49 16.12 11.66 3.90
CA ILE A 49 14.96 10.85 3.49
C ILE A 49 15.28 9.35 3.55
N TRP A 50 16.46 8.96 3.06
CA TRP A 50 16.90 7.57 3.06
C TRP A 50 17.17 7.06 4.48
N ASP A 51 17.80 7.88 5.30
CA ASP A 51 18.12 7.56 6.70
C ASP A 51 16.86 7.35 7.54
N MET A 52 15.79 8.11 7.28
CA MET A 52 14.54 7.99 8.02
C MET A 52 13.63 6.84 7.52
N LEU A 53 13.91 6.21 6.37
CA LEU A 53 13.00 5.21 5.80
C LEU A 53 12.68 4.10 6.78
N LEU A 54 13.69 3.45 7.35
CA LEU A 54 13.45 2.38 8.32
C LEU A 54 12.79 2.92 9.60
N TRP A 55 13.14 4.14 10.00
CA TRP A 55 12.57 4.78 11.18
C TRP A 55 11.07 5.06 11.04
N VAL A 56 10.59 5.28 9.82
CA VAL A 56 9.16 5.53 9.53
C VAL A 56 8.44 4.24 9.15
N LEU A 57 9.04 3.41 8.28
CA LEU A 57 8.41 2.21 7.74
C LEU A 57 8.20 1.12 8.80
N ILE A 58 9.14 0.95 9.74
CA ILE A 58 8.98 -0.07 10.80
C ILE A 58 7.81 0.28 11.73
N PRO A 59 7.72 1.49 12.33
CA PRO A 59 6.54 1.89 13.08
C PRO A 59 5.26 1.88 12.25
N ALA A 60 5.30 2.28 10.98
CA ALA A 60 4.14 2.21 10.11
C ALA A 60 3.61 0.78 9.98
N LEU A 61 4.47 -0.20 9.69
CA LEU A 61 4.10 -1.60 9.58
C LEU A 61 3.55 -2.18 10.89
N ILE A 62 4.16 -1.81 12.03
CA ILE A 62 3.64 -2.14 13.35
C ILE A 62 2.24 -1.54 13.52
N GLY A 63 2.08 -0.27 13.17
CA GLY A 63 0.81 0.44 13.23
C GLY A 63 -0.27 -0.23 12.38
N GLU A 64 0.03 -0.63 11.15
CA GLU A 64 -0.90 -1.34 10.28
C GLU A 64 -1.47 -2.60 10.94
N ARG A 65 -0.59 -3.35 11.59
CA ARG A 65 -0.95 -4.58 12.27
C ARG A 65 -1.78 -4.31 13.51
N LEU A 66 -1.34 -3.40 14.39
CA LEU A 66 -2.06 -3.07 15.61
C LEU A 66 -3.44 -2.47 15.30
N TYR A 67 -3.52 -1.60 14.29
CA TYR A 67 -4.79 -1.02 13.86
C TYR A 67 -5.74 -2.10 13.35
N TYR A 68 -5.25 -3.04 12.55
CA TYR A 68 -6.09 -4.17 12.12
C TYR A 68 -6.59 -4.97 13.31
N VAL A 69 -5.70 -5.40 14.20
CA VAL A 69 -6.04 -6.26 15.35
C VAL A 69 -7.03 -5.59 16.28
N PHE A 70 -6.77 -4.35 16.71
CA PHE A 70 -7.57 -3.71 17.75
C PHE A 70 -8.79 -2.94 17.24
N ILE A 71 -8.75 -2.45 15.99
CA ILE A 71 -9.79 -1.57 15.47
C ILE A 71 -10.64 -2.28 14.41
N GLN A 72 -10.01 -2.83 13.37
CA GLN A 72 -10.69 -3.34 12.18
C GLN A 72 -11.21 -4.77 12.33
N SER A 73 -10.53 -5.61 13.10
CA SER A 73 -10.88 -7.02 13.21
C SER A 73 -12.25 -7.20 13.89
N PRO A 74 -12.99 -8.28 13.57
CA PRO A 74 -14.25 -8.58 14.25
C PRO A 74 -14.09 -8.63 15.76
N ARG A 75 -15.03 -8.08 16.52
CA ARG A 75 -14.92 -8.00 18.00
C ARG A 75 -15.14 -9.32 18.75
N GLY A 76 -15.50 -10.38 18.03
CA GLY A 76 -15.80 -11.69 18.61
C GLY A 76 -14.60 -12.65 18.67
N PRO A 77 -14.87 -13.95 18.93
CA PRO A 77 -13.85 -15.00 19.00
C PRO A 77 -13.04 -15.17 17.72
N ASN A 78 -13.56 -14.72 16.57
CA ASN A 78 -12.91 -14.84 15.26
C ASN A 78 -12.05 -13.62 14.87
N GLY A 79 -11.85 -12.66 15.78
CA GLY A 79 -11.01 -11.49 15.55
C GLY A 79 -10.28 -11.08 16.83
N LEU A 80 -10.66 -9.96 17.44
CA LEU A 80 -9.99 -9.45 18.64
C LEU A 80 -9.94 -10.50 19.77
N GLY A 81 -11.01 -11.28 19.97
CA GLY A 81 -11.02 -12.35 20.97
C GLY A 81 -9.96 -13.43 20.71
N HIS A 82 -9.71 -13.79 19.45
CA HIS A 82 -8.66 -14.73 19.05
C HIS A 82 -7.27 -14.18 19.39
N TYR A 83 -7.02 -12.92 19.05
CA TYR A 83 -5.73 -12.28 19.30
C TYR A 83 -5.42 -12.10 20.79
N LEU A 84 -6.44 -11.84 21.61
CA LEU A 84 -6.27 -11.77 23.05
C LEU A 84 -6.02 -13.15 23.68
N ALA A 85 -6.61 -14.21 23.12
CA ALA A 85 -6.33 -15.58 23.53
C ALA A 85 -4.96 -16.08 23.05
N ASN A 86 -4.48 -15.60 21.91
CA ASN A 86 -3.20 -15.96 21.30
C ASN A 86 -2.35 -14.72 20.96
N PRO A 87 -1.78 -14.02 21.96
CA PRO A 87 -1.10 -12.73 21.73
C PRO A 87 0.09 -12.79 20.77
N ILE A 88 0.71 -13.96 20.64
CA ILE A 88 1.81 -14.15 19.68
C ILE A 88 1.36 -13.91 18.24
N GLU A 89 0.11 -14.20 17.90
CA GLU A 89 -0.41 -13.98 16.54
C GLU A 89 -0.52 -12.49 16.19
N ILE A 90 -0.48 -11.58 17.16
CA ILE A 90 -0.47 -10.14 16.91
C ILE A 90 0.79 -9.74 16.12
N VAL A 91 1.95 -10.35 16.40
CA VAL A 91 3.20 -10.01 15.69
C VAL A 91 3.37 -10.76 14.37
N GLU A 92 2.52 -11.75 14.08
CA GLU A 92 2.57 -12.57 12.87
C GLU A 92 2.02 -11.82 11.63
N ILE A 93 2.76 -10.80 11.20
CA ILE A 93 2.40 -9.95 10.05
C ILE A 93 2.30 -10.72 8.72
N TRP A 94 2.99 -11.85 8.59
CA TRP A 94 2.95 -12.70 7.41
C TRP A 94 1.61 -13.45 7.24
N ARG A 95 0.76 -13.49 8.27
CA ARG A 95 -0.62 -14.02 8.15
C ARG A 95 -1.59 -13.04 7.50
N GLY A 96 -1.12 -11.88 7.06
CA GLY A 96 -1.99 -10.79 6.58
C GLY A 96 -2.72 -10.12 7.74
N GLY A 97 -3.80 -9.37 7.45
CA GLY A 97 -4.50 -8.56 8.46
C GLY A 97 -3.71 -7.30 8.81
N LEU A 98 -3.61 -6.41 7.82
CA LEU A 98 -2.97 -5.11 7.89
C LEU A 98 -3.98 -4.05 7.50
N HIS A 99 -3.90 -2.87 8.10
CA HIS A 99 -4.79 -1.76 7.76
C HIS A 99 -4.05 -0.43 7.65
N ILE A 100 -4.13 0.21 6.48
CA ILE A 100 -3.32 1.38 6.11
C ILE A 100 -3.45 2.58 7.06
N TYR A 101 -4.60 2.76 7.73
CA TYR A 101 -4.76 3.82 8.72
C TYR A 101 -3.78 3.70 9.88
N GLY A 102 -3.41 2.47 10.24
CA GLY A 102 -2.34 2.23 11.22
C GLY A 102 -0.98 2.73 10.75
N ALA A 103 -0.64 2.50 9.47
CA ALA A 103 0.58 3.03 8.85
C ALA A 103 0.62 4.56 8.89
N PHE A 104 -0.49 5.24 8.54
CA PHE A 104 -0.53 6.69 8.55
C PHE A 104 -0.35 7.28 9.95
N ILE A 105 -0.98 6.69 10.97
CA ILE A 105 -0.87 7.16 12.35
C ILE A 105 0.56 6.94 12.86
N PHE A 106 1.04 5.70 12.84
CA PHE A 106 2.33 5.36 13.45
C PHE A 106 3.51 5.87 12.64
N GLY A 107 3.42 5.83 11.31
CA GLY A 107 4.42 6.42 10.41
C GLY A 107 4.48 7.94 10.54
N GLY A 108 3.33 8.61 10.64
CA GLY A 108 3.26 10.05 10.87
C GLY A 108 3.86 10.46 12.22
N ILE A 109 3.55 9.72 13.30
CA ILE A 109 4.16 9.92 14.61
C ILE A 109 5.67 9.69 14.54
N ALA A 110 6.13 8.61 13.91
CA ALA A 110 7.54 8.31 13.78
C ALA A 110 8.31 9.39 12.99
N LEU A 111 7.72 9.92 11.92
CA LEU A 111 8.26 11.04 11.17
C LEU A 111 8.36 12.31 12.03
N ALA A 112 7.31 12.64 12.79
CA ALA A 112 7.31 13.80 13.67
C ALA A 112 8.38 13.69 14.77
N LEU A 113 8.53 12.51 15.37
CA LEU A 113 9.55 12.23 16.38
C LEU A 113 10.97 12.30 15.79
N TYR A 114 11.19 11.70 14.61
CA TYR A 114 12.46 11.76 13.92
C TYR A 114 12.85 13.19 13.58
N ALA A 115 11.92 13.96 13.01
CA ALA A 115 12.13 15.35 12.65
C ALA A 115 12.45 16.20 13.89
N SER A 116 11.71 16.01 14.99
CA SER A 116 11.99 16.68 16.26
C SER A 116 13.38 16.36 16.80
N TRP A 117 13.74 15.06 16.85
CA TRP A 117 15.04 14.62 17.37
C TRP A 117 16.21 15.15 16.54
N LYS A 118 16.07 15.18 15.21
CA LYS A 118 17.09 15.67 14.27
C LYS A 118 16.99 17.18 14.01
N LYS A 119 16.08 17.90 14.68
CA LYS A 119 15.82 19.35 14.51
C LYS A 119 15.53 19.73 13.05
N LEU A 120 14.79 18.87 12.35
CA LEU A 120 14.40 19.05 10.97
C LEU A 120 13.08 19.83 10.86
N PRO A 121 12.91 20.65 9.82
CA PRO A 121 11.65 21.36 9.56
C PRO A 121 10.57 20.37 9.10
N LEU A 122 9.78 19.83 10.05
CA LEU A 122 8.79 18.76 9.81
C LEU A 122 7.87 19.02 8.60
N LEU A 123 7.42 20.26 8.41
CA LEU A 123 6.52 20.61 7.30
C LEU A 123 7.14 20.33 5.92
N ILE A 124 8.43 20.60 5.73
CA ILE A 124 9.12 20.32 4.45
C ILE A 124 9.12 18.81 4.16
N PHE A 125 9.28 17.98 5.19
CA PHE A 125 9.27 16.53 5.04
C PHE A 125 7.86 15.98 4.83
N LEU A 126 6.85 16.54 5.50
CA LEU A 126 5.45 16.21 5.24
C LEU A 126 5.03 16.58 3.81
N ASP A 127 5.45 17.74 3.31
CA ASP A 127 5.20 18.14 1.93
C ASP A 127 5.90 17.20 0.93
N ALA A 128 7.14 16.78 1.24
CA ALA A 128 7.88 15.81 0.43
C ALA A 128 7.14 14.47 0.34
N VAL A 129 6.61 13.99 1.47
CA VAL A 129 5.80 12.77 1.53
C VAL A 129 4.48 12.96 0.79
N ALA A 130 3.78 14.07 1.00
CA ALA A 130 2.51 14.38 0.32
C ALA A 130 2.68 14.44 -1.21
N LEU A 131 3.80 14.97 -1.69
CA LEU A 131 4.16 14.96 -3.11
C LEU A 131 4.42 13.53 -3.62
N ALA A 132 5.23 12.75 -2.91
CA ALA A 132 5.70 11.46 -3.41
C ALA A 132 4.67 10.32 -3.27
N LEU A 133 3.82 10.38 -2.24
CA LEU A 133 2.92 9.31 -1.84
C LEU A 133 1.90 8.91 -2.93
N PRO A 134 1.26 9.84 -3.68
CA PRO A 134 0.34 9.46 -4.74
C PRO A 134 1.04 8.61 -5.82
N LEU A 135 2.25 8.97 -6.25
CA LEU A 135 2.95 8.15 -7.24
C LEU A 135 3.36 6.78 -6.69
N GLY A 136 3.79 6.72 -5.43
CA GLY A 136 4.03 5.44 -4.75
C GLY A 136 2.78 4.54 -4.74
N GLN A 137 1.63 5.12 -4.39
CA GLN A 137 0.33 4.42 -4.45
C GLN A 137 -0.02 3.97 -5.87
N ALA A 138 0.17 4.83 -6.87
CA ALA A 138 -0.12 4.51 -8.26
C ALA A 138 0.65 3.28 -8.75
N ILE A 139 1.93 3.17 -8.39
CA ILE A 139 2.79 2.02 -8.69
C ILE A 139 2.32 0.80 -7.90
N GLY A 140 2.07 0.96 -6.60
CA GLY A 140 1.57 -0.10 -5.72
C GLY A 140 0.28 -0.74 -6.21
N ARG A 141 -0.63 0.01 -6.84
CA ARG A 141 -1.88 -0.54 -7.41
C ARG A 141 -1.66 -1.62 -8.47
N TRP A 142 -0.53 -1.63 -9.14
CA TRP A 142 -0.20 -2.71 -10.08
C TRP A 142 0.12 -4.03 -9.39
N ALA A 143 0.54 -4.01 -8.13
CA ALA A 143 0.64 -5.21 -7.31
C ALA A 143 -0.74 -5.85 -7.10
N ASN A 144 -1.78 -5.04 -6.89
CA ASN A 144 -3.16 -5.53 -6.75
C ASN A 144 -3.65 -6.21 -8.04
N PHE A 145 -3.28 -5.70 -9.21
CA PHE A 145 -3.61 -6.31 -10.50
C PHE A 145 -3.00 -7.70 -10.65
N ILE A 146 -1.71 -7.86 -10.28
CA ILE A 146 -1.04 -9.17 -10.33
C ILE A 146 -1.65 -10.13 -9.31
N ASN A 147 -2.00 -9.64 -8.11
CA ASN A 147 -2.59 -10.43 -7.04
C ASN A 147 -4.11 -10.68 -7.22
N GLN A 148 -4.71 -10.14 -8.29
CA GLN A 148 -6.15 -10.23 -8.58
C GLN A 148 -7.06 -9.72 -7.45
N GLU A 149 -6.66 -8.61 -6.83
CA GLU A 149 -7.41 -7.93 -5.77
C GLU A 149 -7.75 -6.49 -6.17
N LEU A 150 -8.49 -5.79 -5.30
CA LEU A 150 -8.96 -4.41 -5.54
C LEU A 150 -9.68 -4.24 -6.89
N TYR A 151 -10.66 -5.11 -7.12
CA TYR A 151 -11.62 -5.01 -8.20
C TYR A 151 -12.98 -4.56 -7.65
N GLY A 152 -13.81 -4.00 -8.52
CA GLY A 152 -15.13 -3.51 -8.18
C GLY A 152 -16.24 -4.44 -8.65
N PRO A 153 -17.49 -3.94 -8.74
CA PRO A 153 -18.62 -4.74 -9.20
C PRO A 153 -18.47 -5.25 -10.64
N PRO A 154 -19.28 -6.23 -11.06
CA PRO A 154 -19.33 -6.70 -12.45
C PRO A 154 -19.54 -5.57 -13.45
N THR A 155 -18.96 -5.72 -14.65
CA THR A 155 -19.01 -4.72 -15.72
C THR A 155 -19.03 -5.36 -17.11
N THR A 156 -19.60 -4.64 -18.06
CA THR A 156 -19.61 -4.99 -19.50
C THR A 156 -18.63 -4.13 -20.31
N LEU A 157 -17.89 -3.24 -19.66
CA LEU A 157 -16.92 -2.35 -20.32
C LEU A 157 -15.77 -3.16 -20.97
N PRO A 158 -15.22 -2.71 -22.11
CA PRO A 158 -14.23 -3.49 -22.87
C PRO A 158 -12.90 -3.66 -22.12
N TRP A 159 -12.60 -2.80 -21.15
CA TRP A 159 -11.43 -2.91 -20.28
C TRP A 159 -11.69 -3.68 -18.98
N GLY A 160 -12.85 -4.33 -18.83
CA GLY A 160 -13.19 -5.11 -17.63
C GLY A 160 -12.12 -6.16 -17.26
N LEU A 161 -11.90 -6.33 -15.96
CA LEU A 161 -10.89 -7.22 -15.38
C LEU A 161 -11.46 -8.62 -15.18
N ARG A 162 -10.73 -9.66 -15.61
CA ARG A 162 -11.02 -11.03 -15.23
C ARG A 162 -10.38 -11.31 -13.87
N ILE A 163 -11.15 -11.92 -12.97
CA ILE A 163 -10.71 -12.37 -11.64
C ILE A 163 -11.05 -13.85 -11.53
N ASP A 164 -10.05 -14.67 -11.18
CA ASP A 164 -10.21 -16.09 -10.93
C ASP A 164 -11.05 -16.32 -9.67
N ASN A 165 -11.88 -17.36 -9.67
CA ASN A 165 -12.83 -17.59 -8.57
C ASN A 165 -12.18 -17.64 -7.18
N THR A 166 -10.95 -18.14 -7.06
CA THR A 166 -10.20 -18.21 -5.80
C THR A 166 -9.87 -16.85 -5.19
N HIS A 167 -9.86 -15.79 -6.00
CA HIS A 167 -9.60 -14.41 -5.58
C HIS A 167 -10.90 -13.58 -5.46
N ARG A 168 -12.06 -14.21 -5.68
CA ARG A 168 -13.35 -13.54 -5.56
C ARG A 168 -13.80 -13.46 -4.10
N ILE A 169 -14.37 -12.32 -3.71
CA ILE A 169 -14.98 -12.10 -2.40
C ILE A 169 -16.51 -12.20 -2.53
N PRO A 170 -17.23 -12.60 -1.47
CA PRO A 170 -18.69 -12.59 -1.48
C PRO A 170 -19.26 -11.22 -1.88
N PRO A 171 -20.33 -11.16 -2.70
CA PRO A 171 -21.14 -12.28 -3.18
C PRO A 171 -20.64 -12.92 -4.50
N TYR A 172 -19.46 -12.53 -5.00
CA TYR A 172 -18.98 -12.89 -6.35
C TYR A 172 -18.38 -14.28 -6.47
N THR A 173 -18.35 -15.04 -5.37
CA THR A 173 -17.88 -16.43 -5.28
C THR A 173 -18.89 -17.45 -5.83
N ASP A 174 -20.16 -17.07 -6.01
CA ASP A 174 -21.17 -17.92 -6.63
C ASP A 174 -20.99 -17.98 -8.15
N MET A 175 -20.38 -19.07 -8.63
CA MET A 175 -20.09 -19.29 -10.05
C MET A 175 -21.33 -19.53 -10.93
N THR A 176 -22.47 -19.86 -10.32
CA THR A 176 -23.75 -19.98 -11.06
C THR A 176 -24.25 -18.59 -11.43
N ARG A 177 -24.15 -17.65 -10.50
CA ARG A 177 -24.56 -16.25 -10.70
C ARG A 177 -23.50 -15.41 -11.41
N TYR A 178 -22.22 -15.71 -11.16
CA TYR A 178 -21.07 -14.98 -11.69
C TYR A 178 -20.09 -15.94 -12.38
N PRO A 179 -20.38 -16.41 -13.60
CA PRO A 179 -19.51 -17.34 -14.31
C PRO A 179 -18.11 -16.76 -14.62
N GLU A 180 -17.17 -17.60 -15.05
CA GLU A 180 -15.79 -17.19 -15.44
C GLU A 180 -15.74 -16.11 -16.53
N SER A 181 -16.80 -16.01 -17.35
CA SER A 181 -16.92 -14.99 -18.38
C SER A 181 -17.16 -13.58 -17.84
N VAL A 182 -17.63 -13.45 -16.59
CA VAL A 182 -17.86 -12.16 -15.94
C VAL A 182 -16.56 -11.37 -15.83
N ARG A 183 -16.68 -10.07 -16.06
CA ARG A 183 -15.62 -9.08 -15.87
C ARG A 183 -16.00 -8.14 -14.75
N PHE A 184 -15.00 -7.58 -14.07
CA PHE A 184 -15.15 -6.67 -12.94
C PHE A 184 -14.54 -5.31 -13.25
N GLN A 185 -15.03 -4.27 -12.59
CA GLN A 185 -14.44 -2.94 -12.68
C GLN A 185 -12.98 -2.98 -12.18
N PRO A 186 -11.97 -2.53 -12.96
CA PRO A 186 -10.58 -2.50 -12.54
C PRO A 186 -10.32 -1.31 -11.60
N LEU A 187 -10.76 -1.38 -10.34
CA LEU A 187 -10.59 -0.28 -9.38
C LEU A 187 -9.11 0.05 -9.15
N PHE A 188 -8.22 -0.95 -9.13
CA PHE A 188 -6.77 -0.72 -9.11
C PHE A 188 -6.31 0.27 -10.19
N LEU A 189 -6.86 0.17 -11.41
CA LEU A 189 -6.47 1.03 -12.53
C LEU A 189 -7.04 2.43 -12.34
N TYR A 190 -8.30 2.55 -11.93
CA TYR A 190 -8.94 3.84 -11.68
C TYR A 190 -8.20 4.59 -10.57
N GLU A 191 -7.85 3.90 -9.48
CA GLU A 191 -7.05 4.45 -8.40
C GLU A 191 -5.62 4.77 -8.85
N SER A 192 -4.98 3.92 -9.65
CA SER A 192 -3.64 4.20 -10.20
C SER A 192 -3.64 5.49 -11.04
N VAL A 193 -4.60 5.63 -11.95
CA VAL A 193 -4.75 6.83 -12.79
C VAL A 193 -5.04 8.06 -11.93
N ALA A 194 -5.98 7.98 -10.99
CA ALA A 194 -6.30 9.09 -10.10
C ALA A 194 -5.08 9.54 -9.28
N ASN A 195 -4.27 8.59 -8.80
CA ASN A 195 -3.04 8.87 -8.06
C ASN A 195 -1.94 9.49 -8.95
N VAL A 196 -1.79 9.05 -10.20
CA VAL A 196 -0.88 9.70 -11.17
C VAL A 196 -1.33 11.14 -11.45
N LEU A 197 -2.62 11.37 -11.67
CA LEU A 197 -3.16 12.72 -11.88
C LEU A 197 -2.94 13.60 -10.66
N GLY A 198 -3.18 13.06 -9.45
CA GLY A 198 -2.90 13.74 -8.18
C GLY A 198 -1.41 14.10 -8.03
N PHE A 199 -0.51 13.16 -8.33
CA PHE A 199 0.92 13.41 -8.35
C PHE A 199 1.29 14.54 -9.32
N VAL A 200 0.81 14.49 -10.57
CA VAL A 200 1.10 15.51 -11.59
C VAL A 200 0.61 16.88 -11.13
N LEU A 201 -0.59 16.96 -10.55
CA LEU A 201 -1.14 18.20 -10.02
C LEU A 201 -0.29 18.76 -8.88
N ILE A 202 0.02 17.96 -7.86
CA ILE A 202 0.81 18.40 -6.70
C ILE A 202 2.23 18.77 -7.14
N PHE A 203 2.85 17.98 -8.02
CA PHE A 203 4.17 18.27 -8.57
C PHE A 203 4.19 19.59 -9.35
N TRP A 204 3.14 19.86 -10.14
CA TRP A 204 3.01 21.12 -10.86
C TRP A 204 2.88 22.32 -9.90
N ILE A 205 2.05 22.20 -8.85
CA ILE A 205 1.89 23.23 -7.82
C ILE A 205 3.23 23.48 -7.11
N ALA A 206 3.90 22.41 -6.66
CA ALA A 206 5.17 22.45 -5.95
C ALA A 206 6.36 22.99 -6.77
N ARG A 207 6.21 23.13 -8.09
CA ARG A 207 7.23 23.79 -8.94
C ARG A 207 6.92 25.25 -9.24
N ARG A 208 5.67 25.65 -9.06
CA ARG A 208 5.18 27.00 -9.41
C ARG A 208 5.25 27.95 -8.23
N PHE A 209 5.02 27.45 -7.02
CA PHE A 209 5.09 28.17 -5.75
C PHE A 209 6.23 27.59 -4.90
#